data_AF-A0A2H5V417-F1
#
_entry.id   AF-A0A2H5V417-F1
#
_cell.length_a   1.000
_cell.length_b   1.000
_cell.length_c   1.000
_cell.angle_alpha   90.00
_cell.angle_beta   90.00
_cell.angle_gamma   90.00
#
_symmetry.space_group_name_H-M   'P 1'
#
loop_
_entity.id
_entity.type
_entity.pdbx_description
1 polymer ?
#
loop_
_entity_poly.entity_id
_entity_poly.type
_entity_poly.pdbx_seq_one_letter_code
_entity_poly.pdbx_strand_id
1 'polypeptide(L)'
;MRTAWPVLILAALVIAQIAVANAGLATTRLLFGGSGSDDASGIAVDPNYIYLVGTTTSFGPNPPNLLLSIFRLDNSHKCSVAVDLGGGEQGFKVVARGGSIYALGQTSLGTDPPNILLVKFDTSCNVLGSAVYNVDGVDNPFGLAISDDGSTLYISGYSTSAAHLLAVSASTLSVSWARLVKVSGGGDAIYSVTFSGDKLYLTGRTDTNDLFISRFDATTGNHDLTKVFATPQGEAGLDIAVSAGKVYVAGYADDDDFLLMRLDVASLSVDWSKLVSTPSPEKLNAVSILGGLVYAVGDTSVFGTPDAPVIAVRASDGELSHAFLIVEGGSAQAAYDAAISGSCLIFTGTSGNWPVYYFVFDGLSVGSISFTISSPTPLIANPSPAPISHAVTTTPFTPSINTPASTDAFYSWFCPDTLVVSTTTTTTSLTTATLSTTLTSTIQTTVTAYDIRSTTITQTSVTTRTDAVTATLTTTSTQTETLRTTMTRTETTTLSTTYTTATTFSTTETYKTTLTSTQYFAEPLSTYALPALLAVIAVLLGVSLISRRRRKLLSY
;
A
#
# COMPACT_ATOMS: atom_id res chain seq x y z
N MET A 1 48.81 5.62 -28.92
CA MET A 1 48.34 5.16 -27.58
C MET A 1 48.29 6.27 -26.53
N ARG A 2 47.78 7.49 -26.84
CA ARG A 2 47.72 8.60 -25.84
C ARG A 2 46.39 9.37 -25.81
N THR A 3 45.35 8.87 -26.45
CA THR A 3 44.03 9.54 -26.55
C THR A 3 42.90 8.81 -25.80
N ALA A 4 43.18 7.68 -25.15
CA ALA A 4 42.14 6.89 -24.46
C ALA A 4 41.93 7.25 -22.97
N TRP A 5 42.83 8.03 -22.36
CA TRP A 5 42.79 8.32 -20.92
C TRP A 5 41.80 9.42 -20.47
N PRO A 6 41.56 10.51 -21.24
CA PRO A 6 40.63 11.56 -20.78
C PRO A 6 39.16 11.09 -20.77
N VAL A 7 38.79 10.18 -21.67
CA VAL A 7 37.42 9.66 -21.80
C VAL A 7 37.06 8.72 -20.64
N LEU A 8 38.04 7.95 -20.16
CA LEU A 8 37.88 7.05 -19.00
C LEU A 8 37.72 7.80 -17.66
N ILE A 9 38.38 8.95 -17.51
CA ILE A 9 38.27 9.79 -16.30
C ILE A 9 36.93 10.55 -16.28
N LEU A 10 36.43 10.99 -17.44
CA LEU A 10 35.11 11.65 -17.53
C LEU A 10 33.95 10.67 -17.27
N ALA A 11 34.06 9.42 -17.73
CA ALA A 11 33.11 8.37 -17.38
C ALA A 11 33.13 8.04 -15.86
N ALA A 12 34.32 7.98 -15.25
CA ALA A 12 34.47 7.70 -13.81
C ALA A 12 33.96 8.84 -12.91
N LEU A 13 34.07 10.10 -13.34
CA LEU A 13 33.60 11.26 -12.54
C LEU A 13 32.09 11.49 -12.65
N VAL A 14 31.46 11.15 -13.79
CA VAL A 14 30.01 11.27 -13.98
C VAL A 14 29.26 10.16 -13.22
N ILE A 15 29.85 8.98 -13.06
CA ILE A 15 29.29 7.91 -12.21
C ILE A 15 29.26 8.31 -10.72
N ALA A 16 30.11 9.25 -10.28
CA ALA A 16 30.24 9.64 -8.87
C ALA A 16 29.29 10.77 -8.40
N GLN A 17 28.52 11.40 -9.30
CA GLN A 17 27.62 12.53 -8.96
C GLN A 17 26.16 12.30 -9.33
N ILE A 18 25.72 11.04 -9.45
CA ILE A 18 24.29 10.76 -9.33
C ILE A 18 23.94 11.06 -7.88
N ALA A 19 23.45 12.28 -7.62
CA ALA A 19 22.70 12.57 -6.42
C ALA A 19 21.57 11.56 -6.41
N VAL A 20 21.71 10.52 -5.58
CA VAL A 20 20.66 9.55 -5.37
C VAL A 20 19.51 10.33 -4.76
N ALA A 21 18.52 10.58 -5.60
CA ALA A 21 17.23 11.02 -5.18
C ALA A 21 16.66 9.91 -4.31
N ASN A 22 16.88 10.01 -3.01
CA ASN A 22 16.20 9.12 -2.08
C ASN A 22 14.72 9.50 -2.14
N ALA A 23 13.98 8.86 -3.05
CA ALA A 23 12.57 8.62 -2.86
C ALA A 23 12.45 7.75 -1.62
N GLY A 24 12.51 8.39 -0.46
CA GLY A 24 12.13 7.77 0.77
C GLY A 24 10.64 7.52 0.65
N LEU A 25 10.27 6.26 0.43
CA LEU A 25 8.94 5.77 0.79
C LEU A 25 8.73 6.27 2.23
N ALA A 26 7.82 7.23 2.45
CA ALA A 26 7.55 7.74 3.79
C ALA A 26 6.69 6.69 4.50
N THR A 27 7.28 5.55 4.84
CA THR A 27 6.61 4.46 5.52
C THR A 27 7.04 4.46 6.97
N THR A 28 6.06 4.71 7.84
CA THR A 28 6.22 4.37 9.24
C THR A 28 5.62 3.01 9.45
N ARG A 29 6.42 2.10 10.00
CA ARG A 29 6.02 0.78 10.44
C ARG A 29 6.24 0.72 11.94
N LEU A 30 5.30 0.15 12.68
CA LEU A 30 5.43 -0.01 14.11
C LEU A 30 4.99 -1.41 14.50
N LEU A 31 5.83 -2.10 15.26
CA LEU A 31 5.51 -3.36 15.95
C LEU A 31 5.22 -3.06 17.41
N PHE A 32 4.20 -3.69 17.98
CA PHE A 32 3.87 -3.56 19.39
C PHE A 32 3.30 -4.86 19.96
N GLY A 33 3.72 -5.21 21.16
CA GLY A 33 3.30 -6.44 21.83
C GLY A 33 3.97 -6.62 23.18
N GLY A 34 3.99 -7.85 23.67
CA GLY A 34 4.53 -8.24 24.97
C GLY A 34 5.41 -9.48 24.87
N SER A 35 5.33 -10.37 25.85
CA SER A 35 6.15 -11.59 25.89
C SER A 35 5.53 -12.78 25.16
N GLY A 36 4.23 -12.72 24.85
CA GLY A 36 3.46 -13.75 24.17
C GLY A 36 3.14 -13.36 22.73
N SER A 37 2.11 -14.00 22.16
CA SER A 37 1.55 -13.65 20.87
C SER A 37 0.53 -12.52 21.01
N ASP A 38 0.64 -11.52 20.16
CA ASP A 38 -0.27 -10.39 20.05
C ASP A 38 -0.59 -10.13 18.57
N ASP A 39 -1.86 -9.86 18.25
CA ASP A 39 -2.32 -9.52 16.91
C ASP A 39 -3.17 -8.25 16.91
N ALA A 40 -3.16 -7.54 15.79
CA ALA A 40 -4.10 -6.47 15.53
C ALA A 40 -4.91 -6.79 14.28
N SER A 41 -6.10 -7.33 14.50
CA SER A 41 -7.03 -7.83 13.50
C SER A 41 -7.91 -6.75 12.87
N GLY A 42 -8.07 -5.60 13.53
CA GLY A 42 -8.90 -4.50 13.04
C GLY A 42 -8.26 -3.13 13.25
N ILE A 43 -8.49 -2.19 12.32
CA ILE A 43 -7.98 -0.82 12.38
C ILE A 43 -9.04 0.21 12.00
N ALA A 44 -9.09 1.31 12.76
CA ALA A 44 -9.84 2.50 12.40
C ALA A 44 -8.96 3.74 12.59
N VAL A 45 -9.23 4.79 11.83
CA VAL A 45 -8.46 6.03 11.90
C VAL A 45 -9.42 7.21 11.87
N ASP A 46 -9.17 8.18 12.74
CA ASP A 46 -9.82 9.49 12.70
C ASP A 46 -8.76 10.60 12.56
N PRO A 47 -9.14 11.89 12.48
CA PRO A 47 -8.18 12.98 12.34
C PRO A 47 -7.15 13.14 13.46
N ASN A 48 -7.27 12.41 14.58
CA ASN A 48 -6.42 12.54 15.76
C ASN A 48 -5.68 11.25 16.12
N TYR A 49 -6.30 10.08 15.88
CA TYR A 49 -5.83 8.80 16.42
C TYR A 49 -5.95 7.65 15.44
N ILE A 50 -5.10 6.66 15.66
CA ILE A 50 -5.14 5.32 15.07
C ILE A 50 -5.64 4.38 16.17
N TYR A 51 -6.67 3.60 15.88
CA TYR A 51 -7.29 2.64 16.80
C TYR A 51 -7.06 1.23 16.27
N LEU A 52 -6.48 0.38 17.10
CA LEU A 52 -6.17 -1.01 16.74
C LEU A 52 -6.86 -1.94 17.73
N VAL A 53 -7.54 -2.96 17.23
CA VAL A 53 -8.11 -4.04 18.02
C VAL A 53 -7.53 -5.37 17.58
N GLY A 54 -7.44 -6.32 18.50
CA GLY A 54 -7.08 -7.69 18.17
C GLY A 54 -7.04 -8.56 19.42
N THR A 55 -6.16 -9.54 19.45
CA THR A 55 -6.02 -10.48 20.57
C THR A 55 -4.64 -10.39 21.19
N THR A 56 -4.57 -10.47 22.52
CA THR A 56 -3.31 -10.54 23.28
C THR A 56 -3.25 -11.79 24.13
N THR A 57 -2.12 -12.48 24.09
CA THR A 57 -1.75 -13.50 25.09
C THR A 57 -0.71 -13.00 26.10
N SER A 58 -0.22 -11.77 25.89
CA SER A 58 0.78 -11.11 26.72
C SER A 58 0.18 -10.37 27.92
N PHE A 59 -1.04 -9.85 27.79
CA PHE A 59 -1.62 -8.90 28.75
C PHE A 59 -3.00 -9.35 29.23
N GLY A 60 -3.34 -8.93 30.46
CA GLY A 60 -4.59 -9.29 31.12
C GLY A 60 -4.55 -10.67 31.80
N PRO A 61 -5.49 -10.94 32.71
CA PRO A 61 -5.68 -12.28 33.27
C PRO A 61 -6.26 -13.24 32.21
N ASN A 62 -6.08 -14.54 32.41
CA ASN A 62 -6.72 -15.60 31.60
C ASN A 62 -6.63 -15.44 30.05
N PRO A 63 -5.47 -15.10 29.47
CA PRO A 63 -5.37 -14.93 28.03
C PRO A 63 -5.87 -16.16 27.24
N PRO A 64 -6.41 -15.96 26.02
CA PRO A 64 -6.38 -14.73 25.23
C PRO A 64 -7.39 -13.66 25.69
N ASN A 65 -7.00 -12.39 25.56
CA ASN A 65 -7.85 -11.23 25.84
C ASN A 65 -8.04 -10.37 24.58
N LEU A 66 -9.20 -9.70 24.46
CA LEU A 66 -9.38 -8.65 23.46
C LEU A 66 -8.51 -7.46 23.86
N LEU A 67 -7.69 -6.96 22.92
CA LEU A 67 -6.91 -5.75 23.14
C LEU A 67 -7.48 -4.56 22.38
N LEU A 68 -7.38 -3.38 22.95
CA LEU A 68 -7.47 -2.09 22.24
C LEU A 68 -6.16 -1.33 22.47
N SER A 69 -5.55 -0.83 21.40
CA SER A 69 -4.42 0.09 21.45
C SER A 69 -4.71 1.35 20.64
N ILE A 70 -4.39 2.50 21.22
CA ILE A 70 -4.57 3.82 20.58
C ILE A 70 -3.21 4.48 20.40
N PHE A 71 -2.93 4.90 19.17
CA PHE A 71 -1.75 5.69 18.82
C PHE A 71 -2.17 7.06 18.29
N ARG A 72 -1.31 8.06 18.43
CA ARG A 72 -1.46 9.34 17.75
C ARG A 72 -1.00 9.21 16.29
N LEU A 73 -1.38 10.16 15.44
CA LEU A 73 -0.93 10.19 14.04
C LEU A 73 0.59 10.35 13.87
N ASP A 74 1.31 10.79 14.91
CA ASP A 74 2.78 10.80 14.95
C ASP A 74 3.39 9.44 15.36
N ASN A 75 2.56 8.39 15.47
CA ASN A 75 2.90 7.04 15.90
C ASN A 75 3.34 6.91 17.36
N SER A 76 3.16 7.94 18.18
CA SER A 76 3.33 7.81 19.63
C SER A 76 2.18 7.01 20.25
N HIS A 77 2.52 6.05 21.10
CA HIS A 77 1.54 5.30 21.90
C HIS A 77 0.78 6.26 22.84
N LYS A 78 -0.53 6.08 22.93
CA LYS A 78 -1.41 6.84 23.83
C LYS A 78 -1.86 5.99 25.03
N CYS A 79 -2.51 4.86 24.77
CA CYS A 79 -2.98 3.92 25.78
C CYS A 79 -3.22 2.55 25.15
N SER A 80 -3.13 1.50 25.97
CA SER A 80 -3.58 0.16 25.61
C SER A 80 -4.28 -0.49 26.79
N VAL A 81 -5.25 -1.35 26.49
CA VAL A 81 -6.06 -2.07 27.47
C VAL A 81 -6.38 -3.47 26.99
N ALA A 82 -6.27 -4.46 27.89
CA ALA A 82 -6.75 -5.82 27.68
C ALA A 82 -8.10 -5.97 28.39
N VAL A 83 -9.10 -6.44 27.65
CA VAL A 83 -10.47 -6.71 28.11
C VAL A 83 -10.59 -8.17 28.49
N ASP A 84 -11.11 -8.40 29.69
CA ASP A 84 -11.35 -9.71 30.29
C ASP A 84 -12.80 -9.78 30.80
N LEU A 85 -13.50 -10.86 30.47
CA LEU A 85 -14.81 -11.21 31.02
C LEU A 85 -14.76 -12.51 31.83
N GLY A 86 -13.55 -12.99 32.17
CA GLY A 86 -13.29 -14.25 32.86
C GLY A 86 -13.17 -15.45 31.91
N GLY A 87 -13.00 -15.20 30.60
CA GLY A 87 -12.98 -16.20 29.53
C GLY A 87 -11.89 -15.92 28.50
N GLY A 88 -11.99 -16.57 27.35
CA GLY A 88 -11.16 -16.25 26.18
C GLY A 88 -11.84 -15.18 25.33
N GLU A 89 -11.26 -13.98 25.29
CA GLU A 89 -11.73 -12.86 24.49
C GLU A 89 -10.78 -12.60 23.31
N GLN A 90 -11.34 -12.37 22.12
CA GLN A 90 -10.57 -12.10 20.90
C GLN A 90 -11.19 -10.91 20.17
N GLY A 91 -10.37 -9.97 19.71
CA GLY A 91 -10.81 -8.80 18.95
C GLY A 91 -10.69 -9.00 17.44
N PHE A 92 -11.64 -8.48 16.67
CA PHE A 92 -11.67 -8.65 15.20
C PHE A 92 -11.77 -7.32 14.44
N LYS A 93 -12.71 -6.44 14.79
CA LYS A 93 -12.94 -5.18 14.05
C LYS A 93 -13.19 -4.01 14.99
N VAL A 94 -12.83 -2.82 14.54
CA VAL A 94 -13.00 -1.58 15.31
C VAL A 94 -13.55 -0.48 14.42
N VAL A 95 -14.45 0.34 14.98
CA VAL A 95 -14.88 1.61 14.37
C VAL A 95 -14.83 2.72 15.42
N ALA A 96 -14.52 3.93 14.99
CA ALA A 96 -14.46 5.10 15.86
C ALA A 96 -15.25 6.27 15.25
N ARG A 97 -16.11 6.91 16.05
CA ARG A 97 -16.86 8.10 15.64
C ARG A 97 -17.21 8.95 16.86
N GLY A 98 -17.05 10.27 16.72
CA GLY A 98 -17.44 11.22 17.77
C GLY A 98 -16.73 10.99 19.13
N GLY A 99 -15.50 10.49 19.12
CA GLY A 99 -14.73 10.18 20.34
C GLY A 99 -15.15 8.89 21.07
N SER A 100 -16.11 8.14 20.53
CA SER A 100 -16.43 6.78 20.96
C SER A 100 -15.75 5.77 20.04
N ILE A 101 -15.21 4.71 20.63
CA ILE A 101 -14.57 3.59 19.94
C ILE A 101 -15.38 2.34 20.25
N TYR A 102 -15.64 1.53 19.23
CA TYR A 102 -16.39 0.29 19.34
C TYR A 102 -15.51 -0.85 18.86
N ALA A 103 -15.12 -1.72 19.79
CA ALA A 103 -14.35 -2.92 19.51
C ALA A 103 -15.31 -4.11 19.45
N LEU A 104 -15.33 -4.80 18.32
CA LEU A 104 -16.05 -6.04 18.09
C LEU A 104 -15.09 -7.21 18.25
N GLY A 105 -15.53 -8.22 18.97
CA GLY A 105 -14.79 -9.43 19.26
C GLY A 105 -15.72 -10.59 19.59
N GLN A 106 -15.14 -11.69 20.04
CA GLN A 106 -15.89 -12.81 20.62
C GLN A 106 -15.46 -13.08 22.05
N THR A 107 -16.33 -13.77 22.80
CA THR A 107 -16.05 -14.24 24.16
C THR A 107 -16.50 -15.68 24.33
N SER A 108 -15.85 -16.42 25.23
CA SER A 108 -16.28 -17.74 25.67
C SER A 108 -17.42 -17.72 26.69
N LEU A 109 -17.94 -16.54 27.03
CA LEU A 109 -19.04 -16.38 27.99
C LEU A 109 -20.39 -16.74 27.37
N GLY A 110 -21.23 -17.50 28.08
CA GLY A 110 -22.58 -17.88 27.66
C GLY A 110 -22.79 -19.40 27.60
N THR A 111 -23.96 -19.84 27.11
CA THR A 111 -24.31 -21.27 27.05
C THR A 111 -23.70 -22.01 25.87
N ASP A 112 -23.46 -21.32 24.75
CA ASP A 112 -23.04 -21.91 23.47
C ASP A 112 -21.89 -21.10 22.83
N PRO A 113 -20.75 -20.90 23.52
CA PRO A 113 -19.68 -20.04 23.02
C PRO A 113 -19.02 -20.56 21.72
N PRO A 114 -18.40 -19.68 20.93
CA PRO A 114 -18.23 -18.24 21.16
C PRO A 114 -19.53 -17.43 21.00
N ASN A 115 -19.62 -16.31 21.72
CA ASN A 115 -20.68 -15.30 21.57
C ASN A 115 -20.08 -13.96 21.14
N ILE A 116 -20.90 -13.10 20.53
CA ILE A 116 -20.47 -11.77 20.05
C ILE A 116 -20.22 -10.86 21.25
N LEU A 117 -19.03 -10.28 21.34
CA LEU A 117 -18.66 -9.26 22.32
C LEU A 117 -18.52 -7.90 21.62
N LEU A 118 -19.23 -6.89 22.13
CA LEU A 118 -19.05 -5.50 21.73
C LEU A 118 -18.67 -4.67 22.94
N VAL A 119 -17.56 -3.93 22.85
CA VAL A 119 -17.08 -3.04 23.92
C VAL A 119 -16.95 -1.62 23.40
N LYS A 120 -17.52 -0.68 24.14
CA LYS A 120 -17.47 0.76 23.87
C LYS A 120 -16.42 1.41 24.76
N PHE A 121 -15.54 2.20 24.17
CA PHE A 121 -14.51 2.97 24.87
C PHE A 121 -14.59 4.46 24.57
N ASP A 122 -13.95 5.26 25.42
CA ASP A 122 -13.52 6.62 25.08
C ASP A 122 -12.08 6.65 24.54
N THR A 123 -11.65 7.81 24.06
CA THR A 123 -10.28 8.00 23.52
C THR A 123 -9.16 7.89 24.57
N SER A 124 -9.48 7.68 25.84
CA SER A 124 -8.52 7.41 26.92
C SER A 124 -8.47 5.93 27.29
N CYS A 125 -9.06 5.06 26.45
CA CYS A 125 -9.18 3.62 26.67
C CYS A 125 -10.07 3.25 27.88
N ASN A 126 -10.92 4.15 28.38
CA ASN A 126 -11.87 3.79 29.43
C ASN A 126 -13.08 3.09 28.83
N VAL A 127 -13.53 1.98 29.44
CA VAL A 127 -14.77 1.30 29.03
C VAL A 127 -15.98 2.13 29.45
N LEU A 128 -16.81 2.47 28.48
CA LEU A 128 -18.08 3.17 28.66
C LEU A 128 -19.27 2.21 28.73
N GLY A 129 -19.12 1.00 28.20
CA GLY A 129 -20.12 -0.06 28.24
C GLY A 129 -19.71 -1.27 27.41
N SER A 130 -20.39 -2.39 27.63
CA SER A 130 -20.20 -3.62 26.86
C SER A 130 -21.51 -4.39 26.73
N ALA A 131 -21.58 -5.27 25.74
CA ALA A 131 -22.69 -6.18 25.55
C ALA A 131 -22.19 -7.49 24.94
N VAL A 132 -22.76 -8.60 25.41
CA VAL A 132 -22.60 -9.92 24.81
C VAL A 132 -23.91 -10.34 24.16
N TYR A 133 -23.86 -10.77 22.90
CA TYR A 133 -25.03 -11.22 22.15
C TYR A 133 -24.89 -12.71 21.81
N ASN A 134 -25.93 -13.46 22.17
CA ASN A 134 -26.17 -14.83 21.70
C ASN A 134 -27.34 -14.77 20.72
N VAL A 135 -27.06 -15.04 19.45
CA VAL A 135 -28.01 -14.98 18.33
C VAL A 135 -28.61 -16.36 18.12
N ASP A 136 -27.76 -17.37 17.82
CA ASP A 136 -28.19 -18.75 17.60
C ASP A 136 -27.01 -19.76 17.69
N GLY A 137 -26.77 -20.26 18.90
CA GLY A 137 -25.71 -21.22 19.19
C GLY A 137 -24.34 -20.56 19.19
N VAL A 138 -23.38 -21.15 18.46
CA VAL A 138 -22.06 -20.56 18.19
C VAL A 138 -22.20 -19.32 17.32
N ASP A 139 -21.73 -18.17 17.80
CA ASP A 139 -21.76 -16.89 17.09
C ASP A 139 -20.36 -16.27 16.95
N ASN A 140 -19.84 -16.28 15.72
CA ASN A 140 -18.55 -15.67 15.38
C ASN A 140 -18.78 -14.34 14.65
N PRO A 141 -18.37 -13.20 15.22
CA PRO A 141 -18.46 -11.91 14.55
C PRO A 141 -17.26 -11.67 13.63
N PHE A 142 -17.50 -11.03 12.48
CA PHE A 142 -16.46 -10.72 11.51
C PHE A 142 -16.47 -9.25 11.06
N GLY A 143 -17.65 -8.67 10.81
CA GLY A 143 -17.79 -7.32 10.25
C GLY A 143 -18.41 -6.34 11.24
N LEU A 144 -17.93 -5.08 11.20
CA LEU A 144 -18.47 -3.96 11.98
C LEU A 144 -18.55 -2.69 11.12
N ALA A 145 -19.73 -2.08 11.05
CA ALA A 145 -19.93 -0.77 10.45
C ALA A 145 -20.70 0.17 11.39
N ILE A 146 -20.66 1.48 11.11
CA ILE A 146 -21.40 2.49 11.85
C ILE A 146 -22.10 3.46 10.88
N SER A 147 -23.32 3.87 11.20
CA SER A 147 -24.07 4.86 10.44
C SER A 147 -23.38 6.24 10.43
N ASP A 148 -23.73 7.07 9.45
CA ASP A 148 -23.11 8.39 9.29
C ASP A 148 -23.42 9.38 10.42
N ASP A 149 -24.54 9.22 11.11
CA ASP A 149 -24.87 9.97 12.32
C ASP A 149 -24.22 9.39 13.58
N GLY A 150 -23.57 8.23 13.49
CA GLY A 150 -22.98 7.51 14.61
C GLY A 150 -23.98 6.88 15.58
N SER A 151 -25.26 6.79 15.22
CA SER A 151 -26.32 6.31 16.12
C SER A 151 -26.46 4.79 16.14
N THR A 152 -26.08 4.11 15.06
CA THR A 152 -26.33 2.67 14.86
C THR A 152 -25.08 1.96 14.38
N LEU A 153 -24.78 0.84 15.03
CA LEU A 153 -23.73 -0.10 14.66
C LEU A 153 -24.36 -1.27 13.91
N TYR A 154 -23.66 -1.81 12.92
CA TYR A 154 -24.06 -2.99 12.18
C TYR A 154 -23.01 -4.07 12.36
N ILE A 155 -23.42 -5.24 12.84
CA ILE A 155 -22.53 -6.37 13.13
C ILE A 155 -22.92 -7.52 12.22
N SER A 156 -21.94 -8.12 11.55
CA SER A 156 -22.13 -9.30 10.72
C SER A 156 -21.21 -10.44 11.10
N GLY A 157 -21.63 -11.67 10.79
CA GLY A 157 -20.83 -12.84 11.08
C GLY A 157 -21.52 -14.15 10.72
N TYR A 158 -21.10 -15.20 11.42
CA TYR A 158 -21.63 -16.56 11.30
C TYR A 158 -22.29 -16.98 12.61
N SER A 159 -23.44 -17.64 12.49
CA SER A 159 -24.13 -18.34 13.58
C SER A 159 -24.39 -19.79 13.19
N THR A 160 -24.69 -20.66 14.17
CA THR A 160 -24.86 -22.12 13.94
C THR A 160 -25.83 -22.46 12.81
N SER A 161 -26.91 -21.70 12.69
CA SER A 161 -27.94 -21.98 11.71
C SER A 161 -27.87 -21.14 10.44
N ALA A 162 -27.13 -20.03 10.41
CA ALA A 162 -27.07 -19.10 9.27
C ALA A 162 -26.02 -18.00 9.50
N ALA A 163 -25.78 -17.15 8.49
CA ALA A 163 -25.08 -15.90 8.71
C ALA A 163 -25.93 -14.93 9.56
N HIS A 164 -25.34 -14.14 10.44
CA HIS A 164 -26.07 -13.13 11.21
C HIS A 164 -25.78 -11.71 10.76
N LEU A 165 -26.79 -10.84 10.90
CA LEU A 165 -26.68 -9.39 10.73
C LEU A 165 -27.52 -8.69 11.81
N LEU A 166 -26.89 -7.83 12.61
CA LEU A 166 -27.53 -7.09 13.70
C LEU A 166 -27.41 -5.59 13.46
N ALA A 167 -28.43 -4.83 13.84
CA ALA A 167 -28.31 -3.41 14.12
C ALA A 167 -28.40 -3.16 15.62
N VAL A 168 -27.46 -2.39 16.16
CA VAL A 168 -27.28 -2.13 17.59
C VAL A 168 -27.22 -0.62 17.81
N SER A 169 -27.93 -0.11 18.81
CA SER A 169 -27.79 1.31 19.18
C SER A 169 -26.38 1.57 19.73
N ALA A 170 -25.67 2.52 19.13
CA ALA A 170 -24.33 2.92 19.55
C ALA A 170 -24.29 3.58 20.95
N SER A 171 -25.46 4.04 21.44
CA SER A 171 -25.60 4.72 22.72
C SER A 171 -25.85 3.74 23.88
N THR A 172 -26.76 2.79 23.70
CA THR A 172 -27.24 1.86 24.74
C THR A 172 -26.74 0.43 24.55
N LEU A 173 -26.14 0.10 23.40
CA LEU A 173 -25.76 -1.25 23.00
C LEU A 173 -26.95 -2.24 22.96
N SER A 174 -28.18 -1.74 22.81
CA SER A 174 -29.36 -2.57 22.64
C SER A 174 -29.57 -2.92 21.16
N VAL A 175 -29.96 -4.17 20.89
CA VAL A 175 -30.30 -4.64 19.54
C VAL A 175 -31.60 -3.96 19.08
N SER A 176 -31.56 -3.29 17.93
CA SER A 176 -32.73 -2.69 17.28
C SER A 176 -33.44 -3.70 16.38
N TRP A 177 -32.67 -4.47 15.63
CA TRP A 177 -33.15 -5.62 14.86
C TRP A 177 -32.00 -6.61 14.63
N ALA A 178 -32.35 -7.87 14.38
CA ALA A 178 -31.40 -8.92 14.02
C ALA A 178 -31.97 -9.81 12.91
N ARG A 179 -31.09 -10.36 12.09
CA ARG A 179 -31.40 -11.24 10.96
C ARG A 179 -30.47 -12.45 10.98
N LEU A 180 -31.05 -13.63 10.74
CA LEU A 180 -30.33 -14.83 10.31
C LEU A 180 -30.62 -15.01 8.81
N VAL A 181 -29.56 -15.03 8.00
CA VAL A 181 -29.62 -14.97 6.54
C VAL A 181 -29.06 -16.26 5.95
N LYS A 182 -29.92 -17.01 5.25
CA LYS A 182 -29.57 -18.22 4.50
C LYS A 182 -29.69 -17.95 3.01
N VAL A 183 -28.57 -17.66 2.38
CA VAL A 183 -28.41 -17.55 0.93
C VAL A 183 -28.51 -18.93 0.27
N SER A 184 -27.76 -19.92 0.75
CA SER A 184 -27.83 -21.31 0.25
C SER A 184 -28.02 -22.35 1.34
N GLY A 185 -27.56 -22.09 2.57
CA GLY A 185 -27.58 -23.11 3.63
C GLY A 185 -27.31 -22.57 5.03
N GLY A 186 -27.06 -23.49 5.97
CA GLY A 186 -26.77 -23.14 7.36
C GLY A 186 -25.33 -22.66 7.58
N GLY A 187 -24.40 -23.08 6.71
CA GLY A 187 -22.98 -22.70 6.74
C GLY A 187 -22.65 -21.34 6.13
N ASP A 188 -23.64 -20.53 5.76
CA ASP A 188 -23.40 -19.20 5.19
C ASP A 188 -22.74 -18.27 6.22
N ALA A 189 -21.77 -17.45 5.80
CA ALA A 189 -21.09 -16.48 6.65
C ALA A 189 -21.03 -15.10 5.98
N ILE A 190 -21.29 -14.02 6.72
CA ILE A 190 -21.08 -12.64 6.27
C ILE A 190 -19.79 -12.11 6.90
N TYR A 191 -18.71 -12.04 6.11
CA TYR A 191 -17.39 -11.63 6.60
C TYR A 191 -17.26 -10.12 6.79
N SER A 192 -17.93 -9.32 5.96
CA SER A 192 -17.88 -7.86 6.08
C SER A 192 -19.21 -7.20 5.75
N VAL A 193 -19.44 -6.06 6.40
CA VAL A 193 -20.60 -5.18 6.25
C VAL A 193 -20.10 -3.75 6.12
N THR A 194 -20.66 -3.01 5.18
CA THR A 194 -20.42 -1.56 5.07
C THR A 194 -21.73 -0.80 4.95
N PHE A 195 -21.81 0.36 5.60
CA PHE A 195 -22.94 1.27 5.55
C PHE A 195 -22.70 2.33 4.46
N SER A 196 -23.69 2.56 3.60
CA SER A 196 -23.63 3.65 2.62
C SER A 196 -25.03 4.19 2.32
N GLY A 197 -25.26 5.46 2.64
CA GLY A 197 -26.56 6.11 2.47
C GLY A 197 -27.61 5.56 3.44
N ASP A 198 -28.54 4.76 2.93
CA ASP A 198 -29.60 4.07 3.69
C ASP A 198 -29.50 2.53 3.58
N LYS A 199 -28.39 2.03 3.01
CA LYS A 199 -28.19 0.61 2.73
C LYS A 199 -26.99 0.04 3.45
N LEU A 200 -27.08 -1.26 3.69
CA LEU A 200 -25.97 -2.12 4.08
C LEU A 200 -25.58 -2.96 2.88
N TYR A 201 -24.27 -3.03 2.62
CA TYR A 201 -23.68 -3.93 1.62
C TYR A 201 -22.86 -4.96 2.36
N LEU A 202 -23.13 -6.23 2.05
CA LEU A 202 -22.57 -7.38 2.73
C LEU A 202 -21.82 -8.22 1.73
N THR A 203 -20.70 -8.78 2.13
CA THR A 203 -20.02 -9.83 1.37
C THR A 203 -19.72 -11.02 2.27
N GLY A 204 -19.63 -12.19 1.66
CA GLY A 204 -19.38 -13.40 2.40
C GLY A 204 -19.20 -14.63 1.54
N ARG A 205 -19.39 -15.78 2.17
CA ARG A 205 -19.32 -17.10 1.56
C ARG A 205 -20.57 -17.88 1.90
N THR A 206 -21.10 -18.59 0.92
CA THR A 206 -22.22 -19.50 1.09
C THR A 206 -21.77 -20.86 1.65
N ASP A 207 -22.70 -21.69 2.10
CA ASP A 207 -22.48 -23.07 2.56
C ASP A 207 -21.93 -23.98 1.44
N THR A 208 -22.13 -23.58 0.18
CA THR A 208 -21.58 -24.23 -1.01
C THR A 208 -20.20 -23.70 -1.41
N ASN A 209 -19.60 -22.82 -0.60
CA ASN A 209 -18.33 -22.14 -0.84
C ASN A 209 -18.33 -21.15 -2.02
N ASP A 210 -19.48 -20.58 -2.37
CA ASP A 210 -19.57 -19.52 -3.37
C ASP A 210 -19.55 -18.13 -2.72
N LEU A 211 -18.95 -17.14 -3.38
CA LEU A 211 -19.00 -15.75 -2.97
C LEU A 211 -20.43 -15.22 -3.12
N PHE A 212 -20.92 -14.48 -2.12
CA PHE A 212 -22.15 -13.70 -2.29
C PHE A 212 -21.99 -12.25 -1.88
N ILE A 213 -22.77 -11.39 -2.52
CA ILE A 213 -22.94 -9.98 -2.16
C ILE A 213 -24.42 -9.73 -1.95
N SER A 214 -24.78 -9.14 -0.82
CA SER A 214 -26.16 -8.80 -0.49
C SER A 214 -26.32 -7.35 -0.10
N ARG A 215 -27.49 -6.78 -0.40
CA ARG A 215 -27.90 -5.43 -0.01
C ARG A 215 -29.15 -5.50 0.88
N PHE A 216 -29.12 -4.74 1.96
CA PHE A 216 -30.21 -4.63 2.92
C PHE A 216 -30.54 -3.17 3.20
N ASP A 217 -31.79 -2.90 3.56
CA ASP A 217 -32.18 -1.64 4.17
C ASP A 217 -31.57 -1.51 5.58
N ALA A 218 -30.82 -0.44 5.81
CA ALA A 218 -30.11 -0.26 7.08
C ALA A 218 -31.07 0.04 8.26
N THR A 219 -32.19 0.69 7.99
CA THR A 219 -33.15 1.07 9.04
C THR A 219 -33.97 -0.13 9.49
N THR A 220 -34.49 -0.90 8.53
CA THR A 220 -35.43 -1.97 8.83
C THR A 220 -34.80 -3.36 8.85
N GLY A 221 -33.59 -3.53 8.35
CA GLY A 221 -32.96 -4.85 8.15
C GLY A 221 -33.67 -5.69 7.09
N ASN A 222 -34.44 -5.08 6.19
CA ASN A 222 -35.12 -5.80 5.12
C ASN A 222 -34.15 -6.09 3.99
N HIS A 223 -34.21 -7.31 3.45
CA HIS A 223 -33.44 -7.68 2.26
C HIS A 223 -33.96 -6.96 1.03
N ASP A 224 -33.03 -6.57 0.16
CA ASP A 224 -33.30 -5.92 -1.11
C ASP A 224 -32.83 -6.80 -2.27
N LEU A 225 -31.55 -7.15 -2.30
CA LEU A 225 -30.95 -7.90 -3.40
C LEU A 225 -29.80 -8.79 -2.91
N THR A 226 -29.68 -9.99 -3.50
CA THR A 226 -28.50 -10.85 -3.35
C THR A 226 -28.03 -11.33 -4.71
N LYS A 227 -26.71 -11.38 -4.89
CA LYS A 227 -26.03 -12.04 -6.00
C LYS A 227 -25.07 -13.10 -5.44
N VAL A 228 -25.08 -14.28 -6.03
CA VAL A 228 -24.10 -15.34 -5.78
C VAL A 228 -23.23 -15.48 -7.03
N PHE A 229 -21.92 -15.56 -6.81
CA PHE A 229 -20.88 -15.63 -7.82
C PHE A 229 -20.14 -16.94 -7.60
N ALA A 230 -20.33 -17.88 -8.53
CA ALA A 230 -19.79 -19.22 -8.42
C ALA A 230 -18.80 -19.51 -9.55
N THR A 231 -17.69 -20.17 -9.22
CA THR A 231 -16.90 -20.93 -10.20
C THR A 231 -16.91 -22.43 -9.84
N PRO A 232 -16.18 -23.31 -10.55
CA PRO A 232 -16.02 -24.70 -10.13
C PRO A 232 -15.25 -24.87 -8.81
N GLN A 233 -14.49 -23.86 -8.39
CA GLN A 233 -13.74 -23.84 -7.13
C GLN A 233 -14.48 -23.02 -6.06
N GLY A 234 -13.91 -22.90 -4.86
CA GLY A 234 -14.48 -22.07 -3.80
C GLY A 234 -14.06 -20.61 -3.93
N GLU A 235 -14.97 -19.69 -3.59
CA GLU A 235 -14.72 -18.26 -3.51
C GLU A 235 -15.31 -17.64 -2.25
N ALA A 236 -14.69 -16.58 -1.76
CA ALA A 236 -15.30 -15.76 -0.72
C ALA A 236 -14.91 -14.30 -0.91
N GLY A 237 -15.84 -13.39 -0.60
CA GLY A 237 -15.49 -12.00 -0.37
C GLY A 237 -15.29 -11.80 1.13
N LEU A 238 -14.09 -11.39 1.52
CA LEU A 238 -13.68 -11.20 2.91
C LEU A 238 -13.91 -9.76 3.37
N ASP A 239 -13.81 -8.79 2.45
CA ASP A 239 -14.09 -7.40 2.77
C ASP A 239 -14.79 -6.64 1.65
N ILE A 240 -15.56 -5.62 2.03
CA ILE A 240 -16.39 -4.82 1.14
C ILE A 240 -16.30 -3.33 1.46
N ALA A 241 -16.13 -2.53 0.42
CA ALA A 241 -16.15 -1.07 0.52
C ALA A 241 -17.05 -0.47 -0.57
N VAL A 242 -17.67 0.67 -0.24
CA VAL A 242 -18.55 1.39 -1.17
C VAL A 242 -18.02 2.80 -1.37
N SER A 243 -17.81 3.18 -2.63
CA SER A 243 -17.35 4.52 -2.99
C SER A 243 -17.81 4.89 -4.40
N ALA A 244 -18.15 6.16 -4.60
CA ALA A 244 -18.52 6.72 -5.91
C ALA A 244 -19.60 5.90 -6.67
N GLY A 245 -20.60 5.37 -5.94
CA GLY A 245 -21.68 4.57 -6.54
C GLY A 245 -21.24 3.19 -7.02
N LYS A 246 -20.12 2.67 -6.50
CA LYS A 246 -19.60 1.34 -6.78
C LYS A 246 -19.33 0.56 -5.51
N VAL A 247 -19.47 -0.75 -5.61
CA VAL A 247 -19.11 -1.73 -4.58
C VAL A 247 -17.79 -2.35 -4.98
N TYR A 248 -16.85 -2.43 -4.04
CA TYR A 248 -15.55 -3.06 -4.20
C TYR A 248 -15.46 -4.22 -3.22
N VAL A 249 -15.04 -5.39 -3.70
CA VAL A 249 -14.89 -6.60 -2.87
C VAL A 249 -13.48 -7.12 -3.02
N ALA A 250 -12.88 -7.49 -1.89
CA ALA A 250 -11.63 -8.25 -1.82
C ALA A 250 -11.88 -9.62 -1.18
N GLY A 251 -11.12 -10.62 -1.60
CA GLY A 251 -11.19 -11.96 -1.05
C GLY A 251 -10.31 -12.94 -1.81
N TYR A 252 -10.84 -14.13 -2.08
CA TYR A 252 -10.13 -15.18 -2.82
C TYR A 252 -11.06 -15.95 -3.78
N ALA A 253 -10.47 -16.57 -4.81
CA ALA A 253 -11.14 -17.45 -5.77
C ALA A 253 -10.12 -18.35 -6.51
N ASP A 254 -10.56 -19.44 -7.16
CA ASP A 254 -9.72 -20.33 -8.00
C ASP A 254 -8.44 -20.84 -7.32
N ASP A 255 -8.58 -21.76 -6.35
CA ASP A 255 -7.48 -22.32 -5.54
C ASP A 255 -6.78 -21.29 -4.62
N ASP A 256 -7.58 -20.40 -4.03
CA ASP A 256 -7.14 -19.32 -3.15
C ASP A 256 -6.23 -18.30 -3.87
N ASP A 257 -6.54 -17.85 -5.09
CA ASP A 257 -5.90 -16.67 -5.68
C ASP A 257 -6.54 -15.38 -5.16
N PHE A 258 -5.81 -14.26 -5.14
CA PHE A 258 -6.38 -12.96 -4.75
C PHE A 258 -7.53 -12.55 -5.67
N LEU A 259 -8.70 -12.27 -5.09
CA LEU A 259 -9.86 -11.75 -5.82
C LEU A 259 -10.08 -10.27 -5.53
N LEU A 260 -10.22 -9.48 -6.61
CA LEU A 260 -10.74 -8.11 -6.56
C LEU A 260 -11.90 -7.94 -7.52
N MET A 261 -12.98 -7.32 -7.06
CA MET A 261 -14.16 -7.06 -7.88
C MET A 261 -14.65 -5.63 -7.72
N ARG A 262 -15.20 -5.08 -8.81
CA ARG A 262 -16.03 -3.87 -8.78
C ARG A 262 -17.39 -4.16 -9.35
N LEU A 263 -18.43 -3.70 -8.66
CA LEU A 263 -19.81 -3.86 -9.07
C LEU A 263 -20.56 -2.53 -9.03
N ASP A 264 -21.64 -2.46 -9.81
CA ASP A 264 -22.60 -1.40 -9.71
C ASP A 264 -23.40 -1.46 -8.40
N VAL A 265 -23.53 -0.32 -7.72
CA VAL A 265 -24.17 -0.26 -6.40
C VAL A 265 -25.68 -0.53 -6.45
N ALA A 266 -26.34 -0.28 -7.58
CA ALA A 266 -27.78 -0.38 -7.74
C ALA A 266 -28.22 -1.79 -8.17
N SER A 267 -27.47 -2.43 -9.06
CA SER A 267 -27.82 -3.75 -9.62
C SER A 267 -26.96 -4.91 -9.09
N LEU A 268 -25.84 -4.60 -8.44
CA LEU A 268 -24.77 -5.56 -8.13
C LEU A 268 -24.28 -6.32 -9.39
N SER A 269 -24.34 -5.69 -10.57
CA SER A 269 -23.71 -6.22 -11.78
C SER A 269 -22.21 -5.99 -11.74
N VAL A 270 -21.44 -7.00 -12.15
CA VAL A 270 -19.97 -6.91 -12.23
C VAL A 270 -19.59 -5.92 -13.32
N ASP A 271 -18.81 -4.91 -12.95
CA ASP A 271 -18.13 -4.04 -13.91
C ASP A 271 -16.80 -4.67 -14.35
N TRP A 272 -16.03 -5.16 -13.38
CA TRP A 272 -14.82 -5.97 -13.61
C TRP A 272 -14.56 -6.89 -12.40
N SER A 273 -13.87 -7.99 -12.67
CA SER A 273 -13.38 -8.97 -11.69
C SER A 273 -12.00 -9.42 -12.10
N LYS A 274 -11.06 -9.40 -11.16
CA LYS A 274 -9.65 -9.68 -11.39
C LYS A 274 -9.17 -10.75 -10.41
N LEU A 275 -8.44 -11.71 -10.95
CA LEU A 275 -7.60 -12.61 -10.19
C LEU A 275 -6.17 -12.08 -10.24
N VAL A 276 -5.50 -12.08 -9.10
CA VAL A 276 -4.07 -11.81 -9.02
C VAL A 276 -3.43 -13.04 -8.40
N SER A 277 -2.89 -13.91 -9.24
CA SER A 277 -2.40 -15.22 -8.81
C SER A 277 -0.94 -15.16 -8.40
N THR A 278 -0.58 -15.99 -7.44
CA THR A 278 0.81 -16.37 -7.16
C THR A 278 0.95 -17.90 -7.14
N PRO A 279 2.17 -18.47 -7.03
CA PRO A 279 2.37 -19.91 -6.93
C PRO A 279 1.89 -20.57 -5.63
N SER A 280 1.21 -19.87 -4.72
CA SER A 280 0.77 -20.36 -3.41
C SER A 280 -0.70 -20.04 -3.14
N PRO A 281 -1.28 -20.47 -2.01
CA PRO A 281 -2.56 -19.95 -1.55
C PRO A 281 -2.47 -18.51 -1.05
N GLU A 282 -3.51 -17.74 -1.30
CA GLU A 282 -3.63 -16.30 -1.12
C GLU A 282 -5.03 -15.86 -0.74
N LYS A 283 -5.11 -14.78 0.06
CA LYS A 283 -6.37 -14.09 0.26
C LYS A 283 -6.15 -12.62 0.55
N LEU A 284 -7.06 -11.78 0.06
CA LEU A 284 -7.13 -10.38 0.43
C LEU A 284 -8.16 -10.21 1.54
N ASN A 285 -7.69 -9.81 2.72
CA ASN A 285 -8.50 -9.70 3.93
C ASN A 285 -9.20 -8.34 4.06
N ALA A 286 -8.70 -7.29 3.39
CA ALA A 286 -9.30 -5.96 3.46
C ALA A 286 -9.14 -5.15 2.17
N VAL A 287 -10.09 -4.24 1.91
CA VAL A 287 -10.12 -3.35 0.75
C VAL A 287 -10.37 -1.90 1.15
N SER A 288 -9.69 -0.97 0.49
CA SER A 288 -9.82 0.47 0.72
C SER A 288 -9.66 1.25 -0.59
N ILE A 289 -10.36 2.37 -0.72
CA ILE A 289 -10.33 3.19 -1.93
C ILE A 289 -9.61 4.51 -1.65
N LEU A 290 -8.54 4.77 -2.41
CA LEU A 290 -7.71 5.97 -2.24
C LEU A 290 -7.21 6.47 -3.59
N GLY A 291 -7.40 7.77 -3.88
CA GLY A 291 -6.79 8.39 -5.06
C GLY A 291 -7.19 7.80 -6.42
N GLY A 292 -8.38 7.19 -6.52
CA GLY A 292 -8.82 6.47 -7.73
C GLY A 292 -8.22 5.08 -7.90
N LEU A 293 -7.54 4.57 -6.88
CA LEU A 293 -7.05 3.20 -6.78
C LEU A 293 -7.86 2.42 -5.74
N VAL A 294 -7.94 1.12 -5.95
CA VAL A 294 -8.46 0.14 -5.00
C VAL A 294 -7.25 -0.56 -4.41
N TYR A 295 -7.00 -0.31 -3.14
CA TYR A 295 -5.98 -0.97 -2.35
C TYR A 295 -6.57 -2.17 -1.65
N ALA A 296 -5.82 -3.26 -1.62
CA ALA A 296 -6.15 -4.41 -0.81
C ALA A 296 -4.91 -4.99 -0.14
N VAL A 297 -5.13 -5.55 1.04
CA VAL A 297 -4.10 -6.18 1.86
C VAL A 297 -4.55 -7.56 2.30
N GLY A 298 -3.63 -8.44 2.64
CA GLY A 298 -3.98 -9.82 2.93
C GLY A 298 -2.81 -10.67 3.42
N ASP A 299 -2.77 -11.92 2.95
CA ASP A 299 -1.68 -12.86 3.17
C ASP A 299 -1.41 -13.71 1.92
N THR A 300 -0.13 -14.04 1.70
CA THR A 300 0.36 -14.98 0.66
C THR A 300 1.50 -15.80 1.24
N SER A 301 1.71 -17.02 0.76
CA SER A 301 2.85 -17.85 1.20
C SER A 301 3.89 -18.05 0.10
N VAL A 302 4.04 -17.08 -0.81
CA VAL A 302 4.89 -17.19 -2.01
C VAL A 302 6.36 -17.51 -1.67
N PHE A 303 6.85 -17.10 -0.50
CA PHE A 303 8.21 -17.38 -0.02
C PHE A 303 8.28 -18.48 1.06
N GLY A 304 7.21 -19.27 1.22
CA GLY A 304 7.14 -20.44 2.12
C GLY A 304 6.66 -20.12 3.54
N THR A 305 6.64 -18.86 3.94
CA THR A 305 5.93 -18.35 5.12
C THR A 305 4.90 -17.32 4.68
N PRO A 306 3.82 -17.10 5.44
CA PRO A 306 2.89 -16.01 5.17
C PRO A 306 3.63 -14.67 5.12
N ASP A 307 3.37 -13.86 4.09
CA ASP A 307 3.84 -12.50 3.89
C ASP A 307 2.61 -11.59 3.71
N ALA A 308 2.76 -10.28 4.00
CA ALA A 308 1.65 -9.34 3.90
C ALA A 308 1.68 -8.54 2.57
N PRO A 309 0.87 -8.91 1.56
CA PRO A 309 0.74 -8.17 0.31
C PRO A 309 0.01 -6.83 0.51
N VAL A 310 0.39 -5.86 -0.31
CA VAL A 310 -0.33 -4.61 -0.57
C VAL A 310 -0.48 -4.48 -2.07
N ILE A 311 -1.68 -4.66 -2.58
CA ILE A 311 -1.99 -4.65 -4.00
C ILE A 311 -2.85 -3.43 -4.32
N ALA A 312 -2.53 -2.74 -5.41
CA ALA A 312 -3.32 -1.63 -5.90
C ALA A 312 -3.73 -1.86 -7.36
N VAL A 313 -5.03 -1.79 -7.62
CA VAL A 313 -5.59 -1.79 -8.98
C VAL A 313 -6.28 -0.47 -9.26
N ARG A 314 -6.33 -0.06 -10.52
CA ARG A 314 -7.04 1.16 -10.91
C ARG A 314 -8.53 0.95 -10.77
N ALA A 315 -9.20 1.86 -10.07
CA ALA A 315 -10.63 1.70 -9.80
C ALA A 315 -11.48 1.67 -11.06
N SER A 316 -11.04 2.27 -12.18
CA SER A 316 -11.79 2.38 -13.44
C SER A 316 -11.88 1.09 -14.26
N ASP A 317 -10.86 0.24 -14.23
CA ASP A 317 -10.74 -0.93 -15.11
C ASP A 317 -10.14 -2.18 -14.42
N GLY A 318 -9.71 -2.06 -13.16
CA GLY A 318 -9.11 -3.14 -12.39
C GLY A 318 -7.69 -3.48 -12.84
N GLU A 319 -7.05 -2.68 -13.70
CA GLU A 319 -5.67 -2.93 -14.10
C GLU A 319 -4.72 -2.72 -12.92
N LEU A 320 -3.78 -3.65 -12.74
CA LEU A 320 -2.78 -3.58 -11.69
C LEU A 320 -1.93 -2.31 -11.86
N SER A 321 -1.89 -1.50 -10.81
CA SER A 321 -1.03 -0.31 -10.76
C SER A 321 0.31 -0.66 -10.12
N HIS A 322 0.29 -1.31 -8.96
CA HIS A 322 1.48 -1.72 -8.22
C HIS A 322 1.13 -2.78 -7.19
N ALA A 323 2.13 -3.56 -6.80
CA ALA A 323 2.02 -4.49 -5.69
C ALA A 323 3.33 -4.54 -4.92
N PHE A 324 3.19 -4.66 -3.60
CA PHE A 324 4.30 -4.81 -2.68
C PHE A 324 4.03 -5.97 -1.74
N LEU A 325 5.09 -6.53 -1.18
CA LEU A 325 5.03 -7.43 -0.04
C LEU A 325 5.74 -6.78 1.13
N ILE A 326 5.19 -6.95 2.32
CA ILE A 326 5.96 -6.79 3.54
C ILE A 326 6.50 -8.16 3.91
N VAL A 327 7.83 -8.24 3.89
CA VAL A 327 8.57 -9.47 4.12
C VAL A 327 9.64 -9.27 5.17
N GLU A 328 9.96 -10.35 5.88
CA GLU A 328 11.16 -10.50 6.69
C GLU A 328 11.63 -11.96 6.58
N GLY A 329 12.94 -12.18 6.50
CA GLY A 329 13.51 -13.46 6.08
C GLY A 329 13.22 -14.62 7.04
N GLY A 330 12.09 -15.32 6.84
CA GLY A 330 11.76 -16.59 7.49
C GLY A 330 10.76 -16.52 8.64
N SER A 331 9.99 -15.43 8.76
CA SER A 331 8.94 -15.29 9.77
C SER A 331 7.59 -14.95 9.11
N ALA A 332 6.48 -15.27 9.77
CA ALA A 332 5.14 -15.00 9.21
C ALA A 332 4.75 -13.52 9.39
N GLN A 333 4.25 -12.91 8.32
CA GLN A 333 3.54 -11.64 8.29
C GLN A 333 2.16 -11.84 7.66
N ALA A 334 1.15 -11.16 8.18
CA ALA A 334 -0.16 -11.11 7.57
C ALA A 334 -0.79 -9.74 7.82
N ALA A 335 -1.57 -9.24 6.86
CA ALA A 335 -2.39 -8.05 7.01
C ALA A 335 -3.87 -8.43 7.06
N TYR A 336 -4.59 -7.92 8.05
CA TYR A 336 -5.98 -8.30 8.34
C TYR A 336 -6.99 -7.19 8.09
N ASP A 337 -6.57 -5.93 8.20
CA ASP A 337 -7.47 -4.79 8.04
C ASP A 337 -6.74 -3.55 7.54
N ALA A 338 -7.49 -2.64 6.91
CA ALA A 338 -6.96 -1.40 6.35
C ALA A 338 -7.93 -0.23 6.51
N ALA A 339 -7.36 0.96 6.70
CA ALA A 339 -8.07 2.22 6.82
C ALA A 339 -7.31 3.33 6.07
N ILE A 340 -8.00 4.43 5.79
CA ILE A 340 -7.43 5.59 5.09
C ILE A 340 -7.23 6.75 6.06
N SER A 341 -6.08 7.42 5.96
CA SER A 341 -5.79 8.68 6.65
C SER A 341 -5.15 9.67 5.68
N GLY A 342 -5.89 10.71 5.30
CA GLY A 342 -5.43 11.65 4.28
C GLY A 342 -5.15 10.95 2.96
N SER A 343 -3.90 11.03 2.50
CA SER A 343 -3.41 10.37 1.27
C SER A 343 -2.66 9.06 1.54
N CYS A 344 -2.82 8.47 2.72
CA CYS A 344 -2.15 7.23 3.10
C CYS A 344 -3.14 6.11 3.38
N LEU A 345 -2.78 4.92 2.94
CA LEU A 345 -3.32 3.66 3.43
C LEU A 345 -2.60 3.31 4.73
N ILE A 346 -3.34 2.95 5.77
CA ILE A 346 -2.79 2.38 7.00
C ILE A 346 -3.39 0.99 7.13
N PHE A 347 -2.57 -0.02 7.38
CA PHE A 347 -3.06 -1.39 7.56
C PHE A 347 -2.35 -2.06 8.71
N THR A 348 -3.00 -3.10 9.23
CA THR A 348 -2.61 -3.79 10.46
C THR A 348 -2.56 -5.29 10.27
N GLY A 349 -1.83 -5.97 11.14
CA GLY A 349 -1.88 -7.41 11.28
C GLY A 349 -0.85 -7.94 12.26
N THR A 350 -0.15 -9.00 11.88
CA THR A 350 0.86 -9.68 12.72
C THR A 350 2.21 -9.74 12.04
N SER A 351 3.27 -9.73 12.84
CA SER A 351 4.62 -10.04 12.39
C SER A 351 5.37 -10.88 13.42
N GLY A 352 5.98 -11.98 12.96
CA GLY A 352 6.86 -12.82 13.76
C GLY A 352 8.28 -12.25 13.96
N ASN A 353 8.64 -11.16 13.28
CA ASN A 353 9.98 -10.58 13.38
C ASN A 353 10.00 -9.10 12.98
N TRP A 354 11.12 -8.42 13.27
CA TRP A 354 11.25 -6.98 13.06
C TRP A 354 12.72 -6.54 12.93
N PRO A 355 13.04 -5.55 12.06
CA PRO A 355 12.15 -4.78 11.18
C PRO A 355 11.72 -5.55 9.93
N VAL A 356 10.52 -5.26 9.43
CA VAL A 356 9.99 -5.78 8.15
C VAL A 356 10.22 -4.79 7.01
N TYR A 357 10.28 -5.25 5.76
CA TYR A 357 10.63 -4.44 4.59
C TYR A 357 9.61 -4.52 3.47
N TYR A 358 9.41 -3.42 2.76
CA TYR A 358 8.66 -3.44 1.50
C TYR A 358 9.53 -4.00 0.38
N PHE A 359 9.02 -5.04 -0.28
CA PHE A 359 9.58 -5.62 -1.49
C PHE A 359 8.61 -5.41 -2.64
N VAL A 360 9.13 -5.10 -3.84
CA VAL A 360 8.28 -4.96 -5.03
C VAL A 360 7.82 -6.35 -5.46
N PHE A 361 6.51 -6.56 -5.57
CA PHE A 361 5.96 -7.86 -5.93
C PHE A 361 5.90 -8.06 -7.46
N ASP A 362 7.08 -8.11 -8.07
CA ASP A 362 7.26 -8.29 -9.52
C ASP A 362 7.20 -9.77 -9.90
N GLY A 363 5.99 -10.31 -10.00
CA GLY A 363 5.76 -11.71 -10.40
C GLY A 363 4.29 -12.11 -10.54
N LEU A 364 3.39 -11.16 -10.33
CA LEU A 364 1.96 -11.39 -10.30
C LEU A 364 1.39 -11.57 -11.71
N SER A 365 0.61 -12.62 -11.91
CA SER A 365 -0.24 -12.76 -13.09
C SER A 365 -1.62 -12.19 -12.78
N VAL A 366 -2.05 -11.22 -13.58
CA VAL A 366 -3.38 -10.61 -13.44
C VAL A 366 -4.29 -11.17 -14.52
N GLY A 367 -5.29 -11.94 -14.10
CA GLY A 367 -6.31 -12.53 -14.95
C GLY A 367 -7.66 -11.84 -14.77
N SER A 368 -8.59 -12.13 -15.69
CA SER A 368 -10.02 -11.86 -15.45
C SER A 368 -10.71 -13.17 -15.16
N ILE A 369 -11.62 -13.17 -14.19
CA ILE A 369 -12.42 -14.34 -13.80
C ILE A 369 -13.87 -14.14 -14.23
N SER A 370 -14.50 -15.20 -14.71
CA SER A 370 -15.92 -15.20 -15.06
C SER A 370 -16.68 -16.07 -14.08
N PHE A 371 -17.81 -15.55 -13.60
CA PHE A 371 -18.67 -16.24 -12.65
C PHE A 371 -19.95 -16.75 -13.32
N THR A 372 -20.45 -17.87 -12.84
CA THR A 372 -21.88 -18.18 -12.96
C THR A 372 -22.61 -17.36 -11.90
N ILE A 373 -23.40 -16.38 -12.35
CA ILE A 373 -24.09 -15.44 -11.44
C ILE A 373 -25.54 -15.87 -11.27
N SER A 374 -25.97 -16.01 -10.03
CA SER A 374 -27.39 -16.23 -9.69
C SER A 374 -27.92 -15.14 -8.75
N SER A 375 -29.23 -15.09 -8.55
CA SER A 375 -29.89 -14.08 -7.70
C SER A 375 -30.94 -14.74 -6.81
N PRO A 376 -30.51 -15.60 -5.87
CA PRO A 376 -31.44 -16.26 -4.97
C PRO A 376 -32.10 -15.23 -4.05
N THR A 377 -33.31 -15.56 -3.59
CA THR A 377 -33.95 -14.85 -2.47
C THR A 377 -33.57 -15.59 -1.19
N PRO A 378 -32.79 -14.99 -0.29
CA PRO A 378 -32.38 -15.66 0.95
C PRO A 378 -33.58 -15.97 1.84
N LEU A 379 -33.50 -17.07 2.60
CA LEU A 379 -34.40 -17.31 3.71
C LEU A 379 -33.92 -16.49 4.92
N ILE A 380 -34.82 -15.69 5.48
CA ILE A 380 -34.50 -14.75 6.55
C ILE A 380 -35.35 -15.03 7.77
N ALA A 381 -34.68 -15.24 8.91
CA ALA A 381 -35.32 -15.31 10.22
C ALA A 381 -34.98 -14.07 11.05
N ASN A 382 -35.87 -13.72 11.98
CA ASN A 382 -35.76 -12.52 12.83
C ASN A 382 -35.54 -12.94 14.29
N PRO A 383 -34.32 -13.31 14.69
CA PRO A 383 -34.04 -13.61 16.09
C PRO A 383 -34.22 -12.35 16.95
N SER A 384 -34.33 -12.54 18.26
CA SER A 384 -34.44 -11.44 19.25
C SER A 384 -33.33 -11.57 20.30
N PRO A 385 -32.06 -11.43 19.92
CA PRO A 385 -30.94 -11.54 20.86
C PRO A 385 -31.05 -10.42 21.89
N ALA A 386 -31.07 -10.79 23.18
CA ALA A 386 -31.02 -9.84 24.27
C ALA A 386 -29.56 -9.66 24.72
N PRO A 387 -29.07 -8.42 24.89
CA PRO A 387 -27.71 -8.20 25.37
C PRO A 387 -27.58 -8.72 26.79
N ILE A 388 -26.58 -9.57 27.01
CA ILE A 388 -26.20 -10.03 28.34
C ILE A 388 -25.18 -9.02 28.88
N SER A 389 -25.57 -8.28 29.92
CA SER A 389 -24.66 -7.37 30.62
C SER A 389 -23.76 -8.17 31.55
N HIS A 390 -22.44 -8.02 31.38
CA HIS A 390 -21.44 -8.54 32.30
C HIS A 390 -20.48 -7.43 32.71
N ALA A 391 -19.98 -7.50 33.93
CA ALA A 391 -18.93 -6.60 34.39
C ALA A 391 -17.67 -6.92 33.60
N VAL A 392 -17.16 -5.92 32.88
CA VAL A 392 -15.90 -6.03 32.14
C VAL A 392 -14.77 -5.58 33.03
N THR A 393 -13.76 -6.43 33.16
CA THR A 393 -12.48 -6.06 33.75
C THR A 393 -11.54 -5.62 32.65
N THR A 394 -10.80 -4.55 32.92
CA THR A 394 -9.78 -4.03 32.02
C THR A 394 -8.45 -3.97 32.71
N THR A 395 -7.41 -4.45 32.03
CA THR A 395 -6.02 -4.34 32.49
C THR A 395 -5.28 -3.36 31.57
N PRO A 396 -5.00 -2.12 32.02
CA PRO A 396 -4.15 -1.20 31.27
C PRO A 396 -2.74 -1.75 31.14
N PHE A 397 -2.10 -1.55 29.99
CA PHE A 397 -0.72 -1.94 29.77
C PHE A 397 0.03 -0.97 28.87
N THR A 398 1.36 -1.06 28.87
CA THR A 398 2.24 -0.38 27.91
C THR A 398 2.96 -1.45 27.11
N PRO A 399 2.71 -1.56 25.79
CA PRO A 399 3.37 -2.56 24.97
C PRO A 399 4.85 -2.22 24.78
N SER A 400 5.66 -3.25 24.56
CA SER A 400 7.00 -3.11 23.99
C SER A 400 6.86 -2.66 22.54
N ILE A 401 7.61 -1.65 22.13
CA ILE A 401 7.58 -1.12 20.77
C ILE A 401 8.84 -1.55 20.02
N ASN A 402 8.68 -2.06 18.80
CA ASN A 402 9.76 -2.48 17.90
C ASN A 402 10.76 -3.45 18.54
N THR A 403 10.27 -4.28 19.47
CA THR A 403 11.06 -5.31 20.17
C THR A 403 10.33 -6.64 19.97
N PRO A 404 10.66 -7.40 18.92
CA PRO A 404 9.89 -8.57 18.54
C PRO A 404 9.95 -9.67 19.60
N ALA A 405 8.79 -10.26 19.91
CA ALA A 405 8.64 -11.49 20.67
C ALA A 405 8.24 -12.65 19.74
N SER A 406 7.35 -13.56 20.15
CA SER A 406 6.96 -14.71 19.32
C SER A 406 6.22 -14.29 18.05
N THR A 407 5.24 -13.41 18.18
CA THR A 407 4.46 -12.79 17.09
C THR A 407 3.76 -11.60 17.70
N ASP A 408 4.01 -10.41 17.17
CA ASP A 408 3.44 -9.18 17.73
C ASP A 408 2.55 -8.48 16.70
N ALA A 409 1.67 -7.63 17.19
CA ALA A 409 0.84 -6.79 16.37
C ALA A 409 1.72 -5.77 15.64
N PHE A 410 1.38 -5.46 14.39
CA PHE A 410 2.01 -4.35 13.69
C PHE A 410 0.98 -3.52 12.94
N TYR A 411 1.34 -2.29 12.64
CA TYR A 411 0.69 -1.53 11.59
C TYR A 411 1.71 -0.77 10.75
N SER A 412 1.32 -0.46 9.51
CA SER A 412 2.17 0.25 8.55
C SER A 412 1.40 1.35 7.83
N TRP A 413 2.07 2.48 7.61
CA TRP A 413 1.64 3.53 6.72
C TRP A 413 2.21 3.30 5.32
N PHE A 414 1.35 3.35 4.32
CA PHE A 414 1.69 3.35 2.91
C PHE A 414 1.09 4.59 2.24
N CYS A 415 1.94 5.57 1.94
CA CYS A 415 1.54 6.88 1.38
C CYS A 415 1.93 6.97 -0.11
N PRO A 416 1.05 6.59 -1.05
CA PRO A 416 1.40 6.49 -2.47
C PRO A 416 1.86 7.81 -3.09
N ASP A 417 1.35 8.96 -2.66
CA ASP A 417 1.76 10.27 -3.19
C ASP A 417 3.24 10.58 -2.92
N THR A 418 3.87 9.90 -1.96
CA THR A 418 5.30 10.05 -1.65
C THR A 418 6.22 9.21 -2.55
N LEU A 419 5.65 8.33 -3.39
CA LEU A 419 6.42 7.56 -4.39
C LEU A 419 6.93 8.44 -5.55
N VAL A 420 6.35 9.63 -5.76
CA VAL A 420 6.75 10.53 -6.83
C VAL A 420 7.98 11.34 -6.42
N VAL A 421 9.17 10.84 -6.77
CA VAL A 421 10.37 11.67 -6.78
C VAL A 421 10.78 11.98 -8.19
N SER A 422 10.53 13.23 -8.59
CA SER A 422 11.14 13.82 -9.77
C SER A 422 12.46 14.46 -9.36
N THR A 423 13.59 13.86 -9.72
CA THR A 423 14.87 14.57 -9.65
C THR A 423 15.31 15.06 -11.01
N THR A 424 15.57 16.36 -11.09
CA THR A 424 16.25 17.00 -12.21
C THR A 424 17.70 17.23 -11.81
N THR A 425 18.62 16.37 -12.26
CA THR A 425 20.05 16.55 -11.99
C THR A 425 20.69 17.34 -13.14
N THR A 426 21.07 18.59 -12.91
CA THR A 426 21.82 19.38 -13.91
C THR A 426 23.32 19.25 -13.67
N THR A 427 24.03 18.45 -14.46
CA THR A 427 25.50 18.39 -14.42
C THR A 427 26.12 19.31 -15.46
N THR A 428 26.91 20.28 -15.01
CA THR A 428 27.71 21.15 -15.89
C THR A 428 29.18 20.74 -15.77
N SER A 429 29.79 20.19 -16.81
CA SER A 429 31.23 19.89 -16.83
C SER A 429 31.97 20.89 -17.72
N LEU A 430 32.97 21.56 -17.15
CA LEU A 430 33.82 22.52 -17.86
C LEU A 430 35.20 21.86 -18.08
N THR A 431 35.55 21.55 -19.33
CA THR A 431 36.91 21.11 -19.69
C THR A 431 37.63 22.20 -20.45
N THR A 432 38.58 22.88 -19.80
CA THR A 432 39.43 23.88 -20.42
C THR A 432 40.58 23.21 -21.17
N ALA A 433 40.40 22.93 -22.46
CA ALA A 433 41.50 22.68 -23.38
C ALA A 433 41.82 23.98 -24.15
N THR A 434 43.05 24.12 -24.66
CA THR A 434 43.59 25.32 -25.33
C THR A 434 42.91 25.74 -26.65
N LEU A 435 41.73 25.17 -26.95
CA LEU A 435 40.76 25.62 -27.94
C LEU A 435 39.40 25.64 -27.24
N SER A 436 38.81 26.82 -27.09
CA SER A 436 37.60 27.05 -26.31
C SER A 436 36.43 26.19 -26.83
N THR A 437 36.11 25.12 -26.12
CA THR A 437 34.94 24.28 -26.37
C THR A 437 34.00 24.45 -25.19
N THR A 438 32.81 25.00 -25.44
CA THR A 438 31.78 25.14 -24.41
C THR A 438 30.85 23.94 -24.52
N LEU A 439 31.00 22.96 -23.63
CA LEU A 439 30.10 21.82 -23.52
C LEU A 439 28.94 22.18 -22.60
N THR A 440 27.73 22.26 -23.15
CA THR A 440 26.50 22.39 -22.35
C THR A 440 25.75 21.07 -22.44
N SER A 441 25.81 20.27 -21.36
CA SER A 441 25.00 19.05 -21.23
C SER A 441 23.79 19.39 -20.36
N THR A 442 22.58 19.31 -20.93
CA THR A 442 21.34 19.49 -20.17
C THR A 442 20.74 18.11 -19.95
N ILE A 443 20.79 17.60 -18.72
CA ILE A 443 20.19 16.32 -18.37
C ILE A 443 18.82 16.59 -17.77
N GLN A 444 17.76 16.25 -18.51
CA GLN A 444 16.41 16.24 -17.99
C GLN A 444 16.03 14.81 -17.64
N THR A 445 16.17 14.44 -16.37
CA THR A 445 15.57 13.23 -15.81
C THR A 445 14.13 13.54 -15.42
N THR A 446 13.18 12.92 -16.10
CA THR A 446 11.77 12.90 -15.69
C THR A 446 11.50 11.51 -15.14
N VAL A 447 11.42 11.39 -13.82
CA VAL A 447 11.01 10.15 -13.15
C VAL A 447 9.53 10.30 -12.83
N THR A 448 8.69 9.69 -13.65
CA THR A 448 7.26 9.58 -13.40
C THR A 448 7.04 8.23 -12.72
N ALA A 449 7.03 8.21 -11.39
CA ALA A 449 6.89 7.00 -10.57
C ALA A 449 5.47 6.39 -10.56
N TYR A 450 4.65 6.68 -11.59
CA TYR A 450 3.29 6.15 -11.71
C TYR A 450 3.19 4.85 -12.48
N ASP A 451 4.30 4.33 -13.01
CA ASP A 451 4.33 3.06 -13.72
C ASP A 451 5.58 2.28 -13.28
N ILE A 452 5.43 1.42 -12.27
CA ILE A 452 6.49 0.50 -11.82
C ILE A 452 6.55 -0.68 -12.80
N ARG A 453 6.65 -0.39 -14.09
CA ARG A 453 7.11 -1.34 -15.11
C ARG A 453 8.32 -0.71 -15.76
N SER A 454 9.48 -1.04 -15.19
CA SER A 454 10.80 -0.58 -15.62
C SER A 454 11.01 0.94 -15.52
N THR A 455 11.94 1.34 -14.66
CA THR A 455 12.53 2.69 -14.76
C THR A 455 13.30 2.79 -16.06
N THR A 456 12.67 3.30 -17.13
CA THR A 456 13.38 3.61 -18.37
C THR A 456 14.09 4.94 -18.18
N ILE A 457 15.34 4.89 -17.72
CA ILE A 457 16.20 6.08 -17.71
C ILE A 457 16.48 6.45 -19.18
N THR A 458 15.85 7.50 -19.69
CA THR A 458 16.20 8.03 -21.01
C THR A 458 17.30 9.06 -20.85
N GLN A 459 18.56 8.62 -20.92
CA GLN A 459 19.67 9.56 -21.04
C GLN A 459 19.63 10.18 -22.45
N THR A 460 19.56 11.50 -22.55
CA THR A 460 19.79 12.22 -23.81
C THR A 460 21.03 13.06 -23.64
N SER A 461 22.17 12.52 -24.03
CA SER A 461 23.40 13.29 -24.18
C SER A 461 23.27 14.11 -25.47
N VAL A 462 23.43 15.43 -25.44
CA VAL A 462 23.59 16.26 -26.64
C VAL A 462 25.01 16.80 -26.63
N THR A 463 25.88 16.16 -27.41
CA THR A 463 27.24 16.66 -27.60
C THR A 463 27.24 17.59 -28.80
N THR A 464 27.47 18.89 -28.59
CA THR A 464 27.65 19.86 -29.69
C THR A 464 29.15 20.09 -29.86
N ARG A 465 29.73 19.57 -30.94
CA ARG A 465 31.13 19.85 -31.31
C ARG A 465 31.14 20.89 -32.42
N THR A 466 31.84 21.99 -32.21
CA THR A 466 32.06 23.02 -33.24
C THR A 466 33.53 23.03 -33.59
N ASP A 467 33.88 22.45 -34.74
CA ASP A 467 35.23 22.57 -35.29
C ASP A 467 35.25 23.74 -36.27
N ALA A 468 36.11 24.72 -36.02
CA ALA A 468 36.41 25.75 -37.01
C ALA A 468 37.64 25.30 -37.82
N VAL A 469 37.43 24.94 -39.09
CA VAL A 469 38.52 24.65 -40.03
C VAL A 469 38.62 25.79 -41.03
N THR A 470 39.76 26.50 -41.03
CA THR A 470 40.07 27.51 -42.05
C THR A 470 40.77 26.82 -43.21
N ALA A 471 40.09 26.65 -44.35
CA ALA A 471 40.69 26.12 -45.56
C ALA A 471 40.66 27.17 -46.68
N THR A 472 41.82 27.49 -47.24
CA THR A 472 41.97 28.45 -48.35
C THR A 472 41.83 27.69 -49.68
N LEU A 473 40.78 27.99 -50.46
CA LEU A 473 40.55 27.38 -51.77
C LEU A 473 40.64 28.44 -52.88
N THR A 474 41.42 28.18 -53.92
CA THR A 474 41.54 29.07 -55.09
C THR A 474 40.93 28.38 -56.30
N THR A 475 39.86 28.93 -56.87
CA THR A 475 39.21 28.43 -58.08
C THR A 475 39.00 29.55 -59.10
N THR A 476 39.43 29.32 -60.34
CA THR A 476 39.26 30.23 -61.47
C THR A 476 38.23 29.65 -62.43
N SER A 477 37.19 30.41 -62.78
CA SER A 477 36.21 30.04 -63.80
C SER A 477 35.91 31.23 -64.71
N THR A 478 35.87 30.99 -66.02
CA THR A 478 35.53 31.98 -67.05
C THR A 478 34.34 31.44 -67.83
N GLN A 479 33.26 32.22 -67.93
CA GLN A 479 32.09 31.87 -68.75
C GLN A 479 31.59 33.09 -69.51
N THR A 480 31.35 32.92 -70.80
CA THR A 480 30.92 33.96 -71.75
C THR A 480 29.58 33.58 -72.32
N GLU A 481 28.57 34.46 -72.25
CA GLU A 481 27.42 34.38 -73.15
C GLU A 481 26.70 35.73 -73.33
N THR A 482 26.19 35.98 -74.54
CA THR A 482 25.62 37.22 -75.09
C THR A 482 24.37 36.80 -75.89
N LEU A 483 23.17 37.42 -75.88
CA LEU A 483 22.83 38.72 -76.49
C LEU A 483 21.31 39.09 -76.36
N ARG A 484 21.06 40.36 -75.96
CA ARG A 484 20.06 41.43 -76.29
C ARG A 484 18.60 41.19 -76.76
N THR A 485 17.71 42.08 -76.27
CA THR A 485 17.02 43.20 -77.00
C THR A 485 16.48 44.26 -75.99
N THR A 486 17.12 45.45 -75.83
CA THR A 486 16.77 46.85 -76.25
C THR A 486 15.60 47.50 -75.45
N MET A 487 15.72 48.57 -74.62
CA MET A 487 16.35 49.90 -74.78
C MET A 487 17.05 50.45 -73.50
N THR A 488 18.29 50.92 -73.70
CA THR A 488 19.00 52.12 -73.21
C THR A 488 19.01 52.54 -71.71
N ARG A 489 20.14 52.25 -71.01
CA ARG A 489 21.16 53.24 -70.58
C ARG A 489 22.38 52.51 -70.00
N THR A 490 23.58 52.99 -70.31
CA THR A 490 24.86 52.26 -70.27
C THR A 490 25.82 52.76 -69.18
N GLU A 491 26.66 51.80 -68.75
CA GLU A 491 27.99 51.89 -68.12
C GLU A 491 28.10 51.88 -66.58
N THR A 492 28.73 50.81 -66.07
CA THR A 492 29.48 50.80 -64.83
C THR A 492 30.67 49.85 -64.99
N THR A 493 31.88 50.35 -64.69
CA THR A 493 33.13 49.60 -64.66
C THR A 493 33.32 48.94 -63.29
N THR A 494 33.79 47.69 -63.22
CA THR A 494 34.46 47.13 -62.01
C THR A 494 35.42 46.03 -62.46
N LEU A 495 36.75 46.27 -62.49
CA LEU A 495 37.74 46.07 -61.41
C LEU A 495 37.83 44.62 -60.92
N SER A 496 38.89 43.93 -61.36
CA SER A 496 39.45 42.76 -60.67
C SER A 496 40.32 43.26 -59.51
N THR A 497 40.19 42.70 -58.31
CA THR A 497 41.29 42.27 -57.40
C THR A 497 40.71 41.76 -56.06
N THR A 498 40.97 40.48 -55.79
CA THR A 498 41.06 39.73 -54.51
C THR A 498 40.16 40.12 -53.32
N TYR A 499 39.15 39.29 -53.04
CA TYR A 499 38.61 39.13 -51.68
C TYR A 499 39.10 37.81 -51.09
N THR A 500 39.83 37.88 -49.97
CA THR A 500 40.09 36.74 -49.09
C THR A 500 38.78 36.43 -48.37
N THR A 501 37.98 35.52 -48.91
CA THR A 501 36.80 35.04 -48.19
C THR A 501 37.26 33.97 -47.20
N ALA A 502 37.36 34.33 -45.92
CA ALA A 502 37.48 33.33 -44.87
C ALA A 502 36.10 32.68 -44.70
N THR A 503 35.87 31.54 -45.35
CA THR A 503 34.71 30.71 -45.08
C THR A 503 34.92 29.98 -43.76
N THR A 504 34.20 30.41 -42.72
CA THR A 504 34.09 29.63 -41.49
C THR A 504 33.13 28.47 -41.74
N PHE A 505 33.65 27.26 -41.82
CA PHE A 505 32.82 26.06 -41.78
C PHE A 505 32.53 25.75 -40.31
N SER A 506 31.25 25.74 -39.93
CA SER A 506 30.81 25.20 -38.64
C SER A 506 30.05 23.91 -38.91
N THR A 507 30.65 22.76 -38.60
CA THR A 507 29.94 21.48 -38.61
C THR A 507 29.33 21.29 -37.23
N THR A 508 28.03 21.06 -37.15
CA THR A 508 27.35 20.70 -35.89
C THR A 508 26.97 19.23 -36.00
N GLU A 509 27.66 18.37 -35.25
CA GLU A 509 27.27 16.96 -35.11
C GLU A 509 26.51 16.79 -33.80
N THR A 510 25.31 16.21 -33.87
CA THR A 510 24.51 15.86 -32.68
C THR A 510 24.54 14.36 -32.50
N TYR A 511 25.13 13.90 -31.39
CA TYR A 511 25.10 12.49 -31.01
C TYR A 511 23.99 12.29 -29.99
N LYS A 512 23.09 11.33 -30.23
CA LYS A 512 22.06 10.89 -29.26
C LYS A 512 22.44 9.49 -28.78
N THR A 513 22.65 9.33 -27.49
CA THR A 513 22.93 8.02 -26.87
C THR A 513 21.89 7.75 -25.82
N THR A 514 21.09 6.69 -26.00
CA THR A 514 20.10 6.23 -25.01
C THR A 514 20.71 5.08 -24.20
N LEU A 515 20.69 5.19 -22.86
CA LEU A 515 21.22 4.19 -21.93
C LEU A 515 20.11 3.75 -20.97
N THR A 516 19.64 2.51 -21.09
CA THR A 516 18.61 1.94 -20.20
C THR A 516 19.27 1.24 -19.03
N SER A 517 18.90 1.59 -17.79
CA SER A 517 19.35 0.92 -16.57
C SER A 517 18.18 0.70 -15.61
N THR A 518 17.97 -0.55 -15.22
CA THR A 518 17.00 -0.95 -14.19
C THR A 518 17.67 -0.87 -12.82
N GLN A 519 17.15 -0.05 -11.92
CA GLN A 519 17.59 -0.02 -10.52
C GLN A 519 16.49 -0.54 -9.61
N TYR A 520 16.85 -1.49 -8.75
CA TYR A 520 15.99 -1.95 -7.66
C TYR A 520 16.18 -0.99 -6.48
N PHE A 521 15.11 -0.37 -6.02
CA PHE A 521 15.14 0.48 -4.84
C PHE A 521 15.20 -0.41 -3.60
N ALA A 522 16.41 -0.75 -3.16
CA ALA A 522 16.62 -0.99 -1.73
C ALA A 522 16.42 0.36 -1.02
N GLU A 523 15.80 0.35 0.16
CA GLU A 523 15.72 1.52 1.05
C GLU A 523 17.04 2.31 1.04
N PRO A 524 17.00 3.65 1.14
CA PRO A 524 18.16 4.48 0.88
C PRO A 524 19.37 3.98 1.67
N LEU A 525 20.44 3.62 0.95
CA LEU A 525 21.69 3.10 1.52
C LEU A 525 22.21 3.95 2.69
N SER A 526 21.82 5.23 2.79
CA SER A 526 22.11 6.09 3.94
C SER A 526 21.63 5.54 5.28
N THR A 527 20.53 4.78 5.33
CA THR A 527 19.97 4.26 6.59
C THR A 527 20.87 3.18 7.21
N TYR A 528 21.57 2.40 6.39
CA TYR A 528 22.37 1.25 6.85
C TYR A 528 23.88 1.39 6.60
N ALA A 529 24.26 1.97 5.45
CA ALA A 529 25.67 2.17 5.11
C ALA A 529 26.30 3.32 5.90
N LEU A 530 25.54 4.36 6.28
CA LEU A 530 26.10 5.48 7.04
C LEU A 530 26.47 5.06 8.49
N PRO A 531 25.61 4.34 9.24
CA PRO A 531 26.01 3.78 10.54
C PRO A 531 27.17 2.78 10.44
N ALA A 532 27.17 1.89 9.43
CA ALA A 532 28.25 0.94 9.21
C ALA A 532 29.57 1.63 8.85
N LEU A 533 29.54 2.67 8.00
CA LEU A 533 30.70 3.48 7.64
C LEU A 533 31.22 4.26 8.85
N LEU A 534 30.33 4.82 9.68
CA LEU A 534 30.70 5.50 10.92
C LEU A 534 31.36 4.52 11.91
N ALA A 535 30.87 3.29 12.02
CA ALA A 535 31.48 2.24 12.83
C ALA A 535 32.89 1.88 12.32
N VAL A 536 33.07 1.73 11.00
CA VAL A 536 34.39 1.49 10.39
C VAL A 536 35.34 2.66 10.63
N ILE A 537 34.88 3.91 10.48
CA ILE A 537 35.68 5.12 10.76
C ILE A 537 36.10 5.16 12.23
N ALA A 538 35.19 4.84 13.16
CA ALA A 538 35.51 4.79 14.58
C ALA A 538 36.57 3.73 14.91
N VAL A 539 36.47 2.53 14.31
CA VAL A 539 37.48 1.46 14.45
C VAL A 539 38.84 1.92 13.90
N LEU A 540 38.87 2.54 12.72
CA LEU A 540 40.11 3.03 12.11
C LEU A 540 40.77 4.15 12.93
N LEU A 541 39.98 5.05 13.50
CA LEU A 541 40.47 6.09 14.42
C LEU A 541 41.03 5.48 15.72
N GLY A 542 40.36 4.47 16.28
CA GLY A 542 40.85 3.71 17.44
C GLY A 542 42.19 3.03 17.17
N VAL A 543 42.32 2.33 16.04
CA VAL A 543 43.57 1.67 15.62
C VAL A 543 44.70 2.71 15.39
N SER A 544 44.38 3.85 14.77
CA SER A 544 45.33 4.95 14.58
C SER A 544 45.86 5.50 15.91
N LEU A 545 44.97 5.74 16.88
CA LEU A 545 45.35 6.22 18.22
C LEU A 545 46.24 5.21 18.97
N ILE A 546 45.90 3.92 18.91
CA ILE A 546 46.69 2.85 19.54
C ILE A 546 48.07 2.74 18.90
N SER A 547 48.16 2.79 17.56
CA SER A 547 49.43 2.72 16.83
C SER A 547 50.33 3.94 17.11
N ARG A 548 49.74 5.14 17.26
CA ARG A 548 50.46 6.37 17.63
C ARG A 548 50.99 6.33 19.05
N ARG A 549 50.25 5.71 19.99
CA ARG A 549 50.72 5.44 21.37
C ARG A 549 51.88 4.45 21.39
N ARG A 550 51.81 3.37 20.60
CA ARG A 550 52.91 2.39 20.48
C ARG A 550 54.18 2.98 19.88
N ARG A 551 54.10 3.86 18.87
CA ARG A 551 55.29 4.53 18.32
C ARG A 551 55.98 5.44 19.33
N LYS A 552 55.24 6.13 20.20
CA LYS A 552 55.84 6.95 21.28
C LYS A 552 56.53 6.11 22.35
N LEU A 553 56.09 4.87 22.59
CA LEU A 553 56.71 3.96 23.55
C LEU A 553 57.97 3.24 23.02
N LEU A 554 58.14 3.17 21.70
CA LEU A 554 59.34 2.59 21.04
C LEU A 554 60.42 3.64 20.72
N SER A 555 60.24 4.89 21.16
CA SER A 555 61.20 5.98 20.96
C SER A 555 62.02 6.30 22.23
N TYR A 556 62.08 5.37 23.17
CA TYR A 556 62.90 5.45 24.39
C TYR A 556 63.83 4.24 24.48
#